data_AF-A0A1L9QPF2-F1
#
_entry.id   AF-A0A1L9QPF2-F1
#
_cell.length_a   1.000
_cell.length_b   1.000
_cell.length_c   1.000
_cell.angle_alpha   90.00
_cell.angle_beta   90.00
_cell.angle_gamma   90.00
#
_symmetry.space_group_name_H-M   'P 1'
#
loop_
_entity.id
_entity.type
_entity.pdbx_description
1 polymer ?
#
loop_
_entity_poly.entity_id
_entity_poly.type
_entity_poly.pdbx_seq_one_letter_code
_entity_poly.pdbx_strand_id
1 'polypeptide(L)'
;MLNAQNFVPQVGAKKFLLLLLPLAFGLTSVLGEKAIAHGVTIQHHQISAIQVQATYDSGEPMDNAQVSIYAPDDPTTPWIRGISNAQGEFVFVPEPGQTGTWTVRIRKAGHGQIIHISSPETGSNVELIAENSSPEASQTAIAPASLGGYTSIQKGVMIASVLWGFIGTTLFFSRSSRSKSNAHS
;
A
#
# COMPACT_ATOMS: atom_id res chain seq x y z
N MET A 1 -52.43 75.83 76.61
CA MET A 1 -52.73 76.55 75.35
C MET A 1 -51.81 76.00 74.28
N LEU A 2 -52.38 75.69 73.09
CA LEU A 2 -51.81 75.54 71.73
C LEU A 2 -50.27 75.64 71.59
N ASN A 3 -49.56 74.82 70.82
CA ASN A 3 -49.68 74.74 69.36
C ASN A 3 -48.67 73.69 68.82
N ALA A 4 -49.04 72.99 67.75
CA ALA A 4 -48.16 72.12 66.99
C ALA A 4 -47.04 72.91 66.30
N GLN A 5 -45.95 72.25 65.90
CA GLN A 5 -45.60 72.06 64.49
C GLN A 5 -44.20 71.43 64.25
N ASN A 6 -44.19 70.46 63.31
CA ASN A 6 -43.16 70.14 62.30
C ASN A 6 -42.04 69.10 62.57
N PHE A 7 -42.37 67.86 62.20
CA PHE A 7 -41.85 67.12 61.03
C PHE A 7 -40.34 67.17 60.64
N VAL A 8 -39.64 66.08 61.00
CA VAL A 8 -38.63 65.20 60.31
C VAL A 8 -37.53 65.84 59.42
N PRO A 9 -36.25 65.39 59.53
CA PRO A 9 -35.78 64.46 58.49
C PRO A 9 -34.89 63.27 58.95
N GLN A 10 -35.26 62.10 58.42
CA GLN A 10 -34.42 61.16 57.66
C GLN A 10 -33.26 60.47 58.40
N VAL A 11 -33.56 59.25 58.88
CA VAL A 11 -32.59 58.17 59.09
C VAL A 11 -31.79 57.98 57.78
N GLY A 12 -30.48 58.13 57.84
CA GLY A 12 -29.58 58.05 56.70
C GLY A 12 -29.54 56.67 56.05
N ALA A 13 -30.50 56.37 55.18
CA ALA A 13 -30.54 55.21 54.30
C ALA A 13 -29.54 55.31 53.12
N LYS A 14 -28.42 56.03 53.28
CA LYS A 14 -27.46 56.30 52.20
C LYS A 14 -26.44 55.18 51.98
N LYS A 15 -26.39 54.17 52.85
CA LYS A 15 -25.39 53.08 52.74
C LYS A 15 -25.94 51.77 52.18
N PHE A 16 -27.26 51.59 52.13
CA PHE A 16 -27.85 50.35 51.60
C PHE A 16 -28.17 50.42 50.10
N LEU A 17 -28.33 51.63 49.54
CA LEU A 17 -28.60 51.83 48.11
C LEU A 17 -27.33 51.68 47.23
N LEU A 18 -26.14 51.86 47.81
CA LEU A 18 -24.86 51.77 47.08
C LEU A 18 -24.32 50.34 46.91
N LEU A 19 -24.98 49.33 47.49
CA LEU A 19 -24.58 47.91 47.38
C LEU A 19 -25.48 47.08 46.46
N LEU A 20 -26.56 47.64 45.90
CA LEU A 20 -27.43 46.94 44.95
C LEU A 20 -27.08 47.23 43.47
N LEU A 21 -26.34 48.31 43.21
CA LEU A 21 -25.91 48.70 41.88
C LEU A 21 -24.91 47.73 41.20
N PRO A 22 -23.90 47.14 41.90
CA PRO A 22 -23.01 46.17 41.26
C PRO A 22 -23.67 44.80 41.07
N LEU A 23 -24.73 44.47 41.82
CA LEU A 23 -25.44 43.18 41.72
C LEU A 23 -26.41 43.14 40.53
N ALA A 24 -27.08 44.26 40.24
CA ALA A 24 -27.95 44.37 39.05
C ALA A 24 -27.14 44.43 37.74
N PHE A 25 -25.92 44.98 37.77
CA PHE A 25 -25.06 45.06 36.57
C PHE A 25 -24.34 43.73 36.25
N GLY A 26 -24.11 42.88 37.25
CA GLY A 26 -23.53 41.55 37.04
C GLY A 26 -24.48 40.53 36.40
N LEU A 27 -25.80 40.73 36.51
CA LEU A 27 -26.80 39.76 36.07
C LEU A 27 -27.16 39.86 34.57
N THR A 28 -26.80 40.97 33.90
CA THR A 28 -27.10 41.16 32.47
C THR A 28 -26.02 40.60 31.53
N SER A 29 -24.86 40.17 32.05
CA SER A 29 -23.72 39.72 31.23
C SER A 29 -23.78 38.26 30.78
N VAL A 30 -24.90 37.54 30.99
CA VAL A 30 -25.05 36.11 30.61
C VAL A 30 -25.87 35.95 29.31
N LEU A 31 -25.79 36.91 28.39
CA LEU A 31 -26.21 36.67 27.01
C LEU A 31 -25.00 36.11 26.26
N GLY A 32 -24.79 34.80 26.39
CA GLY A 32 -23.74 34.09 25.66
C GLY A 32 -23.94 34.27 24.17
N GLU A 33 -23.00 34.93 23.51
CA GLU A 33 -22.93 34.98 22.05
C GLU A 33 -22.78 33.54 21.52
N LYS A 34 -23.58 33.16 20.52
CA LYS A 34 -23.37 31.90 19.80
C LYS A 34 -22.01 31.97 19.11
N ALA A 35 -21.00 31.38 19.73
CA ALA A 35 -19.71 31.18 19.09
C ALA A 35 -19.92 30.29 17.85
N ILE A 36 -19.76 30.85 16.65
CA ILE A 36 -19.70 30.09 15.41
C ILE A 36 -18.29 29.50 15.33
N ALA A 37 -18.12 28.36 16.01
CA ALA A 37 -16.94 27.53 15.81
C ALA A 37 -16.98 27.03 14.36
N HIS A 38 -15.96 27.37 13.58
CA HIS A 38 -15.82 26.86 12.22
C HIS A 38 -15.51 25.37 12.32
N GLY A 39 -16.48 24.52 11.98
CA GLY A 39 -16.26 23.09 11.89
C GLY A 39 -15.33 22.77 10.72
N VAL A 40 -14.37 21.87 10.92
CA VAL A 40 -13.54 21.31 9.84
C VAL A 40 -13.99 19.86 9.62
N THR A 41 -14.28 19.52 8.36
CA THR A 41 -14.51 18.13 7.94
C THR A 41 -13.24 17.60 7.32
N ILE A 42 -12.68 16.52 7.88
CA ILE A 42 -11.52 15.81 7.34
C ILE A 42 -12.01 14.46 6.83
N GLN A 43 -11.69 14.15 5.56
CA GLN A 43 -11.86 12.83 4.97
C GLN A 43 -10.47 12.24 4.74
N HIS A 44 -10.32 10.94 4.99
CA HIS A 44 -9.06 10.24 4.77
C HIS A 44 -9.33 8.94 4.00
N HIS A 45 -8.39 8.57 3.13
CA HIS A 45 -8.35 7.30 2.44
C HIS A 45 -6.92 6.77 2.47
N GLN A 46 -6.75 5.49 2.75
CA GLN A 46 -5.47 4.81 2.65
C GLN A 46 -5.37 4.15 1.27
N ILE A 47 -4.32 4.49 0.53
CA ILE A 47 -4.06 3.98 -0.82
C ILE A 47 -2.69 3.29 -0.86
N SER A 48 -2.53 2.30 -1.73
CA SER A 48 -1.25 1.64 -1.98
C SER A 48 -0.53 2.33 -3.14
N ALA A 49 0.77 2.59 -2.97
CA ALA A 49 1.61 3.19 -4.00
C ALA A 49 2.76 2.24 -4.35
N ILE A 50 3.17 2.28 -5.62
CA ILE A 50 4.32 1.54 -6.13
C ILE A 50 5.43 2.56 -6.42
N GLN A 51 6.57 2.38 -5.75
CA GLN A 51 7.80 3.08 -6.06
C GLN A 51 8.71 2.18 -6.88
N VAL A 52 9.22 2.71 -7.99
CA VAL A 52 10.29 2.08 -8.77
C VAL A 52 11.54 2.93 -8.64
N GLN A 53 12.69 2.29 -8.53
CA GLN A 53 14.00 2.96 -8.52
C GLN A 53 14.86 2.38 -9.63
N ALA A 54 15.41 3.25 -10.46
CA ALA A 54 16.31 2.89 -11.53
C ALA A 54 17.73 3.35 -11.21
N THR A 55 18.68 2.42 -11.30
CA THR A 55 20.12 2.67 -11.13
C THR A 55 20.86 2.03 -12.29
N TYR A 56 22.00 2.62 -12.66
CA TYR A 56 22.95 2.00 -13.58
C TYR A 56 23.67 0.83 -12.89
N ASP A 57 24.36 -0.02 -13.65
CA ASP A 57 25.17 -1.11 -13.09
C ASP A 57 26.30 -0.62 -12.17
N SER A 58 26.69 0.66 -12.31
CA SER A 58 27.61 1.34 -11.40
C SER A 58 27.01 1.67 -10.02
N GLY A 59 25.68 1.52 -9.86
CA GLY A 59 24.91 1.95 -8.69
C GLY A 59 24.47 3.42 -8.74
N GLU A 60 24.90 4.20 -9.74
CA GLU A 60 24.47 5.60 -9.89
C GLU A 60 22.97 5.67 -10.22
N PRO A 61 22.19 6.57 -9.59
CA PRO A 61 20.79 6.76 -9.93
C PRO A 61 20.58 7.20 -11.38
N MET A 62 19.56 6.61 -12.02
CA MET A 62 19.08 7.07 -13.33
C MET A 62 18.17 8.29 -13.15
N ASP A 63 18.76 9.42 -12.75
CA ASP A 63 18.06 10.71 -12.64
C ASP A 63 17.48 11.15 -13.99
N ASN A 64 16.35 11.84 -14.01
CA ASN A 64 15.74 12.39 -15.23
C ASN A 64 15.52 11.33 -16.34
N ALA A 65 15.28 10.08 -15.96
CA ALA A 65 14.98 9.00 -16.89
C ALA A 65 13.51 9.04 -17.31
N GLN A 66 13.24 8.72 -18.56
CA GLN A 66 11.88 8.61 -19.07
C GLN A 66 11.20 7.35 -18.54
N VAL A 67 10.06 7.52 -17.89
CA VAL A 67 9.23 6.43 -17.35
C VAL A 67 7.95 6.31 -18.19
N SER A 68 7.60 5.09 -18.57
CA SER A 68 6.31 4.74 -19.19
C SER A 68 5.71 3.54 -18.46
N ILE A 69 4.49 3.68 -17.97
CA ILE A 69 3.76 2.65 -17.24
C ILE A 69 2.56 2.23 -18.08
N TYR A 70 2.38 0.92 -18.23
CA TYR A 70 1.29 0.30 -18.96
C TYR A 70 0.43 -0.49 -17.97
N ALA A 71 -0.88 -0.29 -18.08
CA ALA A 71 -1.85 -0.94 -17.22
C ALA A 71 -2.07 -2.40 -17.65
N PRO A 72 -2.54 -3.28 -16.76
CA PRO A 72 -2.76 -4.69 -17.08
C PRO A 72 -3.79 -4.92 -18.20
N ASP A 73 -4.75 -4.03 -18.36
CA ASP A 73 -5.85 -4.09 -19.33
C ASP A 73 -5.47 -3.55 -20.72
N ASP A 74 -4.53 -2.60 -20.79
CA ASP A 74 -3.91 -2.13 -22.04
C ASP A 74 -2.37 -2.10 -21.93
N PRO A 75 -1.69 -3.20 -22.29
CA PRO A 75 -0.23 -3.29 -22.24
C PRO A 75 0.46 -2.55 -23.40
N THR A 76 -0.28 -1.97 -24.34
CA THR A 76 0.27 -1.37 -25.56
C THR A 76 0.27 0.15 -25.53
N THR A 77 -0.68 0.76 -24.82
CA THR A 77 -0.78 2.20 -24.63
C THR A 77 -0.25 2.60 -23.25
N PRO A 78 0.72 3.54 -23.15
CA PRO A 78 1.17 4.03 -21.85
C PRO A 78 0.02 4.69 -21.10
N TRP A 79 -0.31 4.17 -19.92
CA TRP A 79 -1.26 4.76 -18.98
C TRP A 79 -0.67 6.01 -18.31
N ILE A 80 0.58 5.91 -17.84
CA ILE A 80 1.33 7.05 -17.27
C ILE A 80 2.65 7.22 -18.03
N ARG A 81 3.00 8.48 -18.29
CA ARG A 81 4.35 8.88 -18.73
C ARG A 81 4.89 9.93 -17.78
N GLY A 82 6.17 9.84 -17.45
CA GLY A 82 6.80 10.76 -16.51
C GLY A 82 8.32 10.71 -16.58
N ILE A 83 8.95 11.38 -15.62
CA ILE A 83 10.40 11.51 -15.47
C ILE A 83 10.77 11.14 -14.04
N SER A 84 11.83 10.33 -13.85
CA SER A 84 12.33 9.99 -12.50
C SER A 84 12.98 11.20 -11.81
N ASN A 85 12.99 11.18 -10.48
CA ASN A 85 13.67 12.20 -9.66
C ASN A 85 15.20 12.01 -9.64
N ALA A 86 15.90 12.88 -8.91
CA ALA A 86 17.37 12.85 -8.75
C ALA A 86 17.92 11.54 -8.14
N GLN A 87 17.08 10.79 -7.44
CA GLN A 87 17.39 9.49 -6.84
C GLN A 87 17.03 8.32 -7.77
N GLY A 88 16.63 8.61 -9.01
CA GLY A 88 16.22 7.62 -10.00
C GLY A 88 14.85 7.01 -9.69
N GLU A 89 14.06 7.64 -8.82
CA GLU A 89 12.79 7.10 -8.34
C GLU A 89 11.61 7.66 -9.15
N PHE A 90 10.57 6.84 -9.27
CA PHE A 90 9.27 7.25 -9.76
C PHE A 90 8.18 6.54 -8.96
N VAL A 91 7.14 7.27 -8.56
CA VAL A 91 6.05 6.73 -7.74
C VAL A 91 4.74 6.85 -8.50
N PHE A 92 3.94 5.79 -8.49
CA PHE A 92 2.59 5.80 -9.02
C PHE A 92 1.64 5.03 -8.12
N VAL A 93 0.35 5.33 -8.24
CA VAL A 93 -0.73 4.68 -7.49
C VAL A 93 -1.57 3.92 -8.51
N PRO A 94 -1.58 2.58 -8.51
CA PRO A 94 -2.48 1.78 -9.33
C PRO A 94 -3.95 2.12 -9.07
N GLU A 95 -4.81 2.01 -10.09
CA GLU A 95 -6.25 2.17 -9.88
C GLU A 95 -6.79 1.02 -9.01
N PRO A 96 -7.60 1.32 -7.97
CA PRO A 96 -8.16 0.29 -7.11
C PRO A 96 -8.97 -0.75 -7.89
N GLY A 97 -8.76 -2.03 -7.58
CA GLY A 97 -9.48 -3.14 -8.23
C GLY A 97 -8.92 -3.57 -9.59
N GLN A 98 -7.88 -2.90 -10.11
CA GLN A 98 -7.13 -3.42 -11.26
C GLN A 98 -6.23 -4.58 -10.84
N THR A 99 -6.64 -5.79 -11.24
CA THR A 99 -5.86 -7.01 -11.08
C THR A 99 -5.03 -7.29 -12.32
N GLY A 100 -3.79 -7.77 -12.14
CA GLY A 100 -2.93 -8.20 -13.24
C GLY A 100 -1.52 -7.59 -13.14
N THR A 101 -0.80 -7.66 -14.26
CA THR A 101 0.60 -7.30 -14.34
C THR A 101 0.77 -5.92 -14.97
N TRP A 102 1.31 -5.00 -14.18
CA TRP A 102 1.75 -3.70 -14.66
C TRP A 102 3.08 -3.83 -15.36
N THR A 103 3.28 -3.10 -16.46
CA THR A 103 4.58 -3.04 -17.13
C THR A 103 5.16 -1.65 -16.95
N VAL A 104 6.39 -1.58 -16.44
CA VAL A 104 7.10 -0.30 -16.24
C VAL A 104 8.35 -0.30 -17.08
N ARG A 105 8.47 0.68 -17.97
CA ARG A 105 9.66 0.91 -18.80
C ARG A 105 10.35 2.17 -18.35
N ILE A 106 11.64 2.07 -18.02
CA ILE A 106 12.47 3.22 -17.63
C ILE A 106 13.66 3.30 -18.60
N ARG A 107 13.88 4.46 -19.24
CA ARG A 107 14.94 4.66 -20.24
C ARG A 107 15.63 6.02 -20.12
N LYS A 108 16.95 6.04 -20.26
CA LYS A 108 17.78 7.25 -20.38
C LYS A 108 19.01 6.97 -21.26
N ALA A 109 19.25 7.82 -22.26
CA ALA A 109 20.45 7.78 -23.10
C ALA A 109 20.81 6.36 -23.62
N GLY A 110 19.84 5.65 -24.18
CA GLY A 110 20.03 4.28 -24.72
C GLY A 110 20.09 3.17 -23.67
N HIS A 111 20.15 3.50 -22.38
CA HIS A 111 20.09 2.54 -21.28
C HIS A 111 18.66 2.47 -20.75
N GLY A 112 18.22 1.29 -20.34
CA GLY A 112 16.93 1.12 -19.70
C GLY A 112 16.49 -0.31 -19.57
N GLN A 113 15.43 -0.51 -18.80
CA GLN A 113 14.87 -1.82 -18.48
C GLN A 113 13.33 -1.75 -18.56
N ILE A 114 12.72 -2.90 -18.79
CA ILE A 114 11.31 -3.14 -18.59
C ILE A 114 11.17 -4.08 -17.39
N ILE A 115 10.28 -3.76 -16.46
CA ILE A 115 9.94 -4.64 -15.34
C ILE A 115 8.44 -4.89 -15.31
N HIS A 116 8.07 -6.01 -14.72
CA HIS A 116 6.68 -6.43 -14.53
C HIS A 116 6.36 -6.45 -13.04
N ILE A 117 5.26 -5.80 -12.67
CA ILE A 117 4.84 -5.67 -11.27
C ILE A 117 3.43 -6.23 -11.16
N SER A 118 3.28 -7.32 -10.44
CA SER A 118 1.96 -7.85 -10.08
C SER A 118 1.28 -6.90 -9.10
N SER A 119 -0.03 -6.67 -9.28
CA SER A 119 -0.83 -5.84 -8.36
C SER A 119 -0.62 -6.27 -6.89
N PRO A 120 -0.39 -5.33 -5.94
CA PRO A 120 0.04 -5.62 -4.56
C PRO A 120 -0.93 -6.45 -3.71
N GLU A 121 -2.13 -6.75 -4.21
CA GLU A 121 -3.06 -7.71 -3.61
C GLU A 121 -2.57 -9.16 -3.79
N THR A 122 -1.62 -9.39 -4.68
CA THR A 122 -0.83 -10.62 -4.80
C THR A 122 0.63 -10.29 -4.49
N GLY A 123 1.17 -10.88 -3.42
CA GLY A 123 2.49 -10.56 -2.86
C GLY A 123 3.57 -10.21 -3.88
N SER A 124 4.23 -9.08 -3.62
CA SER A 124 5.28 -8.46 -4.44
C SER A 124 6.39 -9.45 -4.81
N ASN A 125 6.29 -10.02 -6.02
CA ASN A 125 7.41 -10.66 -6.70
C ASN A 125 7.78 -9.73 -7.85
N VAL A 126 8.87 -8.98 -7.68
CA VAL A 126 9.48 -8.23 -8.77
C VAL A 126 10.23 -9.26 -9.63
N GLU A 127 9.59 -9.71 -10.70
CA GLU A 127 10.25 -10.57 -11.69
C GLU A 127 11.10 -9.67 -12.58
N LEU A 128 12.39 -9.59 -12.25
CA LEU A 128 13.38 -8.88 -13.06
C LEU A 128 13.64 -9.72 -14.31
N ILE A 129 12.92 -9.42 -15.39
CA ILE A 129 13.21 -9.99 -16.71
C ILE A 129 14.24 -9.08 -17.38
N ALA A 130 15.52 -9.46 -17.28
CA ALA A 130 16.57 -8.84 -18.08
C ALA A 130 16.37 -9.29 -19.54
N GLU A 131 15.86 -8.40 -20.38
CA GLU A 131 15.69 -8.64 -21.81
C GLU A 131 17.07 -8.53 -22.51
N ASN A 132 17.94 -9.51 -22.29
CA ASN A 132 19.22 -9.60 -22.98
C ASN A 132 18.97 -10.04 -24.44
N SER A 133 18.96 -9.06 -25.34
CA SER A 133 18.93 -9.31 -26.78
C SER A 133 20.29 -9.84 -27.26
N SER A 134 20.43 -11.17 -27.36
CA SER A 134 21.21 -11.84 -28.42
C SER A 134 20.95 -13.36 -28.35
N PRO A 135 20.63 -14.03 -29.47
CA PRO A 135 20.32 -15.46 -29.48
C PRO A 135 21.61 -16.27 -29.70
N GLU A 136 22.01 -17.11 -28.75
CA GLU A 136 22.59 -18.42 -29.09
C GLU A 136 22.85 -19.31 -27.87
N ALA A 137 22.53 -20.59 -28.06
CA ALA A 137 22.99 -21.78 -27.36
C ALA A 137 22.53 -22.04 -25.92
N SER A 138 21.53 -22.92 -25.84
CA SER A 138 21.15 -23.81 -24.74
C SER A 138 22.29 -24.20 -23.79
N GLN A 139 22.11 -23.91 -22.50
CA GLN A 139 22.65 -24.76 -21.43
C GLN A 139 21.61 -24.91 -20.32
N THR A 140 21.18 -26.16 -20.15
CA THR A 140 20.29 -26.66 -19.10
C THR A 140 20.92 -26.45 -17.73
N ALA A 141 20.40 -25.50 -16.96
CA ALA A 141 20.59 -25.43 -15.53
C ALA A 141 19.22 -25.47 -14.85
N ILE A 142 18.84 -26.64 -14.33
CA ILE A 142 17.67 -26.75 -13.45
C ILE A 142 18.08 -26.15 -12.10
N ALA A 143 17.86 -24.85 -11.94
CA ALA A 143 17.91 -24.22 -10.63
C ALA A 143 16.68 -24.67 -9.82
N PRO A 144 16.83 -24.99 -8.52
CA PRO A 144 15.68 -25.28 -7.67
C PRO A 144 14.78 -24.05 -7.61
N ALA A 145 13.53 -24.19 -8.06
CA ALA A 145 12.53 -23.15 -7.96
C ALA A 145 12.40 -22.69 -6.49
N SER A 146 12.50 -21.38 -6.31
CA SER A 146 12.29 -20.66 -5.06
C SER A 146 11.13 -21.22 -4.24
N LEU A 147 11.38 -21.52 -2.96
CA LEU A 147 10.42 -22.08 -1.99
C LEU A 147 9.45 -21.05 -1.39
N GLY A 148 9.33 -19.85 -1.97
CA GLY A 148 8.49 -18.77 -1.44
C GLY A 148 7.24 -18.53 -2.27
N GLY A 149 6.14 -19.26 -2.03
CA GLY A 149 4.83 -18.84 -2.59
C GLY A 149 3.77 -19.91 -2.83
N TYR A 150 4.04 -21.19 -2.59
CA TYR A 150 3.03 -22.23 -2.91
C TYR A 150 1.93 -22.33 -1.87
N THR A 151 0.67 -22.29 -2.31
CA THR A 151 -0.51 -22.57 -1.48
C THR A 151 -0.44 -23.98 -0.91
N SER A 152 -1.03 -24.23 0.26
CA SER A 152 -0.96 -25.55 0.93
C SER A 152 -1.43 -26.70 0.04
N ILE A 153 -2.39 -26.45 -0.84
CA ILE A 153 -2.89 -27.42 -1.82
C ILE A 153 -1.88 -27.66 -2.94
N GLN A 154 -1.23 -26.61 -3.44
CA GLN A 154 -0.21 -26.73 -4.48
C GLN A 154 1.01 -27.53 -3.97
N LYS A 155 1.38 -27.35 -2.70
CA LYS A 155 2.37 -28.20 -2.01
C LYS A 155 1.91 -29.66 -1.95
N GLY A 156 0.65 -29.90 -1.62
CA GLY A 156 0.06 -31.24 -1.57
C GLY A 156 0.14 -31.96 -2.92
N VAL A 157 -0.21 -31.27 -4.02
CA VAL A 157 -0.15 -31.84 -5.37
C VAL A 157 1.29 -32.19 -5.77
N MET A 158 2.26 -31.29 -5.51
CA MET A 158 3.67 -31.56 -5.83
C MET A 158 4.19 -32.80 -5.10
N ILE A 159 3.89 -32.95 -3.81
CA ILE A 159 4.28 -34.11 -3.02
C ILE A 159 3.63 -35.39 -3.56
N ALA A 160 2.32 -35.34 -3.89
CA ALA A 160 1.60 -36.48 -4.43
C ALA A 160 2.16 -36.95 -5.78
N SER A 161 2.51 -36.04 -6.69
CA SER A 161 3.10 -36.37 -7.99
C SER A 161 4.46 -37.05 -7.85
N VAL A 162 5.29 -36.61 -6.90
CA VAL A 162 6.60 -37.24 -6.65
C VAL A 162 6.42 -38.64 -6.08
N LEU A 163 5.56 -38.82 -5.08
CA LEU A 163 5.28 -40.14 -4.49
C LEU A 163 4.70 -41.12 -5.52
N TRP A 164 3.78 -40.67 -6.37
CA TRP A 164 3.22 -41.47 -7.44
C TRP A 164 4.28 -41.90 -8.47
N GLY A 165 5.21 -41.00 -8.82
CA GLY A 165 6.35 -41.30 -9.68
C GLY A 165 7.21 -42.44 -9.12
N PHE A 166 7.57 -42.38 -7.84
CA PHE A 166 8.35 -43.43 -7.18
C PHE A 166 7.60 -44.78 -7.11
N ILE A 167 6.28 -44.77 -6.89
CA ILE A 167 5.46 -45.99 -6.92
C ILE A 167 5.44 -46.62 -8.32
N GLY A 168 5.31 -45.80 -9.37
CA GLY A 168 5.37 -46.27 -10.75
C GLY A 168 6.72 -46.93 -11.08
N THR A 169 7.83 -46.30 -10.65
CA THR A 169 9.17 -46.86 -10.87
C THR A 169 9.38 -48.17 -10.09
N THR A 170 8.96 -48.24 -8.82
CA THR A 170 9.11 -49.47 -8.02
C THR A 170 8.29 -50.63 -8.58
N LEU A 171 7.06 -50.40 -9.04
CA LEU A 171 6.24 -51.43 -9.70
C LEU A 171 6.81 -51.87 -11.05
N PHE A 172 7.37 -50.94 -11.83
CA PHE A 172 7.99 -51.24 -13.13
C PHE A 172 9.15 -52.24 -12.98
N PHE A 173 10.02 -52.04 -11.98
CA PHE A 173 11.12 -52.96 -11.70
C PHE A 173 10.69 -54.23 -10.95
N SER A 174 9.60 -54.19 -10.17
CA SER A 174 9.08 -55.37 -9.47
C SER A 174 8.48 -56.44 -10.38
N ARG A 175 8.19 -56.13 -11.66
CA ARG A 175 7.60 -57.08 -12.60
C ARG A 175 8.62 -58.04 -13.26
N SER A 176 9.92 -57.95 -12.97
CA SER A 176 10.93 -58.78 -13.64
C SER A 176 11.31 -60.09 -12.92
N SER A 177 10.61 -60.46 -11.84
CA SER A 177 10.85 -61.72 -11.14
C SER A 177 9.71 -62.72 -11.35
N ARG A 178 9.66 -63.35 -12.53
CA ARG A 178 8.99 -64.64 -12.67
C ARG A 178 9.74 -65.56 -13.64
N SER A 179 10.20 -66.67 -13.08
CA SER A 179 10.64 -67.92 -13.71
C SER A 179 12.10 -68.02 -14.19
N LYS A 180 12.90 -68.73 -13.38
CA LYS A 180 13.66 -69.88 -13.87
C LYS A 180 13.53 -71.04 -12.88
N SER A 181 12.48 -71.85 -13.05
CA SER A 181 12.44 -73.21 -12.50
C SER A 181 12.99 -74.18 -13.54
N ASN A 182 14.05 -74.90 -13.14
CA ASN A 182 14.43 -76.26 -13.52
C ASN A 182 14.73 -76.56 -14.99
N ALA A 183 16.02 -76.79 -15.30
CA ALA A 183 16.45 -77.61 -16.43
C ALA A 183 17.42 -78.69 -15.95
N HIS A 184 16.86 -79.89 -15.92
CA HIS A 184 17.38 -81.26 -15.93
C HIS A 184 18.81 -81.45 -16.47
N SER A 185 19.58 -82.33 -15.81
CA SER A 185 20.58 -83.22 -16.42
C SER A 185 20.16 -84.66 -16.21
#